data_AF-A0A840NLC8-F1
#
_entry.id   AF-A0A840NLC8-F1
#
_cell.length_a   1.000
_cell.length_b   1.000
_cell.length_c   1.000
_cell.angle_alpha   90.00
_cell.angle_beta   90.00
_cell.angle_gamma   90.00
#
_symmetry.space_group_name_H-M   'P 1'
#
loop_
_entity.id
_entity.type
_entity.pdbx_description
1 polymer ?
#
loop_
_entity_poly.entity_id
_entity_poly.type
_entity_poly.pdbx_seq_one_letter_code
_entity_poly.pdbx_strand_id
1 'polypeptide(L)'
;MKDITDGLQALIARDFHFAHPRDSNGTLIAVVGIRVHHGVIDIVQLYGEDDADAARIPGDEPDVLFPKTVLWRTTGQAGDVIEAALALENPAAEPPAQTKGCWVPTNTGRSAWLAASA
;
A
#
# COMPACT_ATOMS: atom_id res chain seq x y z
N MET A 1 1.19 13.36 18.94
CA MET A 1 0.67 13.17 17.58
C MET A 1 1.78 13.61 16.65
N LYS A 2 2.48 12.68 15.99
CA LYS A 2 3.35 13.06 14.87
C LYS A 2 2.46 13.63 13.77
N ASP A 3 2.94 14.67 13.08
CA ASP A 3 2.22 15.22 11.95
C ASP A 3 1.99 14.12 10.91
N ILE A 4 0.78 14.03 10.33
CA ILE A 4 0.47 13.06 9.25
C ILE A 4 1.50 13.19 8.12
N THR A 5 1.97 14.40 7.84
CA THR A 5 3.03 14.70 6.87
C THR A 5 4.33 13.98 7.21
N ASP A 6 4.77 14.02 8.47
CA ASP A 6 5.99 13.31 8.92
C ASP A 6 5.81 11.80 8.77
N GLY A 7 4.60 11.30 9.08
CA GLY A 7 4.23 9.90 8.90
C GLY A 7 4.31 9.46 7.43
N LEU A 8 3.77 10.26 6.51
CA LEU A 8 3.83 10.00 5.08
C LEU A 8 5.27 10.04 4.55
N GLN A 9 6.09 11.00 4.99
CA GLN A 9 7.51 11.06 4.63
C GLN A 9 8.28 9.83 5.14
N ALA A 10 7.97 9.35 6.35
CA ALA A 10 8.57 8.13 6.88
C ALA A 10 8.15 6.88 6.09
N LEU A 11 6.90 6.81 5.62
CA LEU A 11 6.45 5.74 4.72
C LEU A 11 7.18 5.79 3.38
N ILE A 12 7.36 6.97 2.79
CA ILE A 12 8.16 7.16 1.56
C ILE A 12 9.60 6.69 1.78
N ALA A 13 10.21 7.05 2.91
CA ALA A 13 11.56 6.58 3.27
C ALA A 13 11.65 5.06 3.47
N ARG A 14 10.52 4.38 3.63
CA ARG A 14 10.39 2.92 3.71
C ARG A 14 9.96 2.32 2.36
N ASP A 15 10.11 3.02 1.24
CA ASP A 15 9.77 2.60 -0.14
C ASP A 15 8.27 2.48 -0.44
N PHE A 16 7.39 3.14 0.34
CA PHE A 16 6.00 3.27 -0.06
C PHE A 16 5.85 4.24 -1.24
N HIS A 17 5.06 3.82 -2.22
CA HIS A 17 4.67 4.62 -3.38
C HIS A 17 3.20 4.99 -3.25
N PHE A 18 2.88 6.27 -3.44
CA PHE A 18 1.54 6.80 -3.19
C PHE A 18 0.79 7.13 -4.48
N ALA A 19 -0.47 6.67 -4.52
CA ALA A 19 -1.48 7.09 -5.47
C ALA A 19 -2.54 7.93 -4.76
N HIS A 20 -3.16 8.84 -5.52
CA HIS A 20 -4.20 9.75 -5.03
C HIS A 20 -5.47 9.54 -5.86
N PRO A 21 -6.21 8.42 -5.67
CA PRO A 21 -7.46 8.20 -6.36
C PRO A 21 -8.41 9.37 -6.20
N ARG A 22 -9.04 9.76 -7.31
CA ARG A 22 -10.05 10.81 -7.36
C ARG A 22 -11.33 10.27 -7.99
N ASP A 23 -12.46 10.79 -7.57
CA ASP A 23 -13.76 10.50 -8.18
C ASP A 23 -13.91 11.14 -9.58
N SER A 24 -15.08 10.97 -10.20
CA SER A 24 -15.39 11.57 -11.50
C SER A 24 -15.39 13.10 -11.52
N ASN A 25 -15.47 13.73 -10.34
CA ASN A 25 -15.45 15.18 -10.17
C ASN A 25 -14.05 15.69 -9.84
N GLY A 26 -13.05 14.81 -9.70
CA GLY A 26 -11.68 15.17 -9.34
C GLY A 26 -11.47 15.35 -7.83
N THR A 27 -12.46 15.00 -7.00
CA THR A 27 -12.35 15.02 -5.54
C THR A 27 -11.48 13.87 -5.06
N LEU A 28 -10.53 14.15 -4.16
CA LEU A 28 -9.70 13.12 -3.54
C LEU A 28 -10.57 12.20 -2.68
N ILE A 29 -10.53 10.89 -2.96
CA ILE A 29 -11.31 9.91 -2.20
C ILE A 29 -10.46 9.10 -1.23
N ALA A 30 -9.16 8.98 -1.49
CA ALA A 30 -8.20 8.36 -0.59
C ALA A 30 -6.76 8.75 -0.97
N VAL A 31 -5.84 8.57 -0.02
CA VAL A 31 -4.41 8.45 -0.28
C VAL A 31 -4.02 6.99 -0.10
N VAL A 32 -3.49 6.35 -1.15
CA VAL A 32 -3.17 4.92 -1.13
C VAL A 32 -1.67 4.74 -1.30
N GLY A 33 -0.99 4.27 -0.26
CA GLY A 33 0.42 3.89 -0.26
C GLY A 33 0.59 2.39 -0.45
N ILE A 34 1.50 1.97 -1.33
CA ILE A 34 1.83 0.56 -1.55
C ILE A 34 3.35 0.37 -1.49
N ARG A 35 3.80 -0.69 -0.82
CA ARG A 35 5.20 -1.13 -0.76
C ARG A 35 5.28 -2.63 -1.02
N VAL A 36 5.93 -3.02 -2.12
CA VAL A 36 6.19 -4.43 -2.45
C VAL A 36 7.60 -4.79 -1.99
N HIS A 37 7.75 -5.75 -1.08
CA HIS A 37 9.05 -6.12 -0.54
C HIS A 37 9.04 -7.53 0.04
N HIS A 38 10.16 -8.26 -0.01
CA HIS A 38 10.36 -9.52 0.74
C HIS A 38 9.21 -10.54 0.59
N GLY A 39 8.59 -10.64 -0.59
CA GLY A 39 7.47 -11.56 -0.85
C GLY A 39 6.11 -11.12 -0.28
N VAL A 40 6.00 -9.89 0.25
CA VAL A 40 4.75 -9.30 0.76
C VAL A 40 4.49 -7.95 0.11
N ILE A 41 3.24 -7.49 0.26
CA ILE A 41 2.80 -6.16 -0.13
C ILE A 41 2.22 -5.50 1.11
N ASP A 42 2.77 -4.36 1.51
CA ASP A 42 2.18 -3.47 2.51
C ASP A 42 1.33 -2.41 1.80
N ILE A 43 0.13 -2.18 2.31
CA ILE A 43 -0.84 -1.23 1.79
C ILE A 43 -1.27 -0.33 2.94
N VAL A 44 -1.36 0.97 2.68
CA VAL A 44 -1.94 1.98 3.57
C VAL A 44 -2.97 2.77 2.78
N GLN A 45 -4.20 2.84 3.25
CA GLN A 45 -5.30 3.59 2.66
C GLN A 45 -5.78 4.62 3.69
N LEU A 46 -5.72 5.90 3.34
CA LEU A 46 -6.18 7.00 4.18
C LEU A 46 -7.39 7.65 3.51
N TYR A 47 -8.56 7.55 4.15
CA TYR A 47 -9.81 8.16 3.67
C TYR A 47 -10.08 9.52 4.34
N GLY A 48 -9.53 9.71 5.53
CA GLY A 48 -9.55 10.95 6.30
C GLY A 48 -8.65 10.86 7.53
N GLU A 49 -8.71 11.85 8.41
CA GLU A 49 -7.93 11.86 9.66
C GLU A 49 -8.34 10.73 10.62
N ASP A 50 -9.64 10.43 10.67
CA ASP A 50 -10.22 9.42 11.57
C ASP A 50 -10.50 8.06 10.89
N ASP A 51 -10.23 7.94 9.59
CA ASP A 51 -10.55 6.74 8.81
C ASP A 51 -9.38 6.33 7.90
N ALA A 52 -8.72 5.26 8.30
CA ALA A 52 -7.61 4.65 7.61
C ALA A 52 -7.58 3.13 7.81
N ASP A 53 -6.96 2.45 6.85
CA ASP A 53 -6.76 1.00 6.81
C ASP A 53 -5.31 0.73 6.39
N ALA A 54 -4.64 -0.20 7.04
CA ALA A 54 -3.38 -0.73 6.54
C ALA A 54 -3.36 -2.25 6.65
N ALA A 55 -2.78 -2.89 5.66
CA ALA A 55 -2.70 -4.34 5.58
C ALA A 55 -1.35 -4.78 5.00
N ARG A 56 -0.88 -5.94 5.47
CA ARG A 56 0.18 -6.72 4.82
C ARG A 56 -0.44 -7.95 4.22
N ILE A 57 -0.14 -8.19 2.95
CA ILE A 57 -0.66 -9.33 2.19
C ILE A 57 0.48 -10.09 1.51
N PRO A 58 0.27 -11.37 1.14
CA PRO A 58 1.22 -12.09 0.30
C PRO A 58 1.45 -11.38 -1.05
N GLY A 59 2.68 -11.43 -1.57
CA GLY A 59 3.06 -10.79 -2.82
C GLY A 59 2.51 -11.45 -4.08
N ASP A 60 1.87 -12.61 -3.94
CA ASP A 60 1.19 -13.37 -4.99
C ASP A 60 -0.34 -13.19 -4.95
N GLU A 61 -0.87 -12.28 -4.12
CA GLU A 61 -2.30 -11.95 -4.13
C GLU A 61 -2.72 -11.36 -5.49
N PRO A 62 -3.77 -11.93 -6.14
CA PRO A 62 -4.18 -11.50 -7.47
C PRO A 62 -4.90 -10.14 -7.47
N ASP A 63 -5.55 -9.78 -6.35
CA ASP A 63 -6.17 -8.48 -6.14
C ASP A 63 -5.60 -7.85 -4.87
N VAL A 64 -4.77 -6.83 -5.05
CA VAL A 64 -4.07 -6.15 -3.96
C VAL A 64 -5.04 -5.32 -3.11
N LEU A 65 -6.09 -4.74 -3.71
CA LEU A 65 -7.02 -3.86 -2.99
C LEU A 65 -8.13 -4.66 -2.29
N PHE A 66 -8.45 -5.85 -2.80
CA PHE A 66 -9.40 -6.78 -2.20
C PHE A 66 -8.76 -8.16 -1.98
N PRO A 67 -7.74 -8.24 -1.11
CA PRO A 67 -6.95 -9.44 -0.90
C PRO A 67 -7.78 -10.53 -0.25
N LYS A 68 -7.54 -11.79 -0.63
CA LYS A 68 -8.15 -12.95 0.03
C LYS A 68 -7.38 -13.34 1.28
N THR A 69 -6.06 -13.21 1.24
CA THR A 69 -5.17 -13.51 2.37
C THR A 69 -4.60 -12.23 2.95
N VAL A 70 -4.71 -12.10 4.27
CA VAL A 70 -4.21 -10.94 5.01
C VAL A 70 -3.32 -11.46 6.14
N LEU A 71 -2.04 -11.08 6.10
CA LEU A 71 -1.03 -11.49 7.08
C LEU A 71 -1.05 -10.59 8.32
N TRP A 72 -1.43 -9.33 8.13
CA TRP A 72 -1.59 -8.35 9.19
C TRP A 72 -2.55 -7.25 8.73
N ARG A 73 -3.32 -6.67 9.65
CA ARG A 73 -4.20 -5.54 9.37
C ARG A 73 -4.40 -4.65 10.60
N THR A 74 -4.58 -3.36 10.35
CA THR A 74 -5.04 -2.39 11.35
C THR A 74 -5.95 -1.36 10.69
N THR A 75 -6.89 -0.81 11.45
CA THR A 75 -7.84 0.21 10.99
C THR A 75 -8.08 1.22 12.10
N GLY A 76 -8.35 2.48 11.75
CA GLY A 76 -8.68 3.53 12.73
C GLY A 76 -8.17 4.89 12.29
N GLN A 77 -7.73 5.70 13.25
CA GLN A 77 -7.18 7.03 12.97
C GLN A 77 -5.92 6.93 12.10
N ALA A 78 -5.77 7.85 11.15
CA ALA A 78 -4.67 7.85 10.19
C ALA A 78 -3.29 7.83 10.87
N GLY A 79 -3.13 8.60 11.95
CA GLY A 79 -1.88 8.63 12.73
C GLY A 79 -1.52 7.25 13.29
N ASP A 80 -2.46 6.60 13.97
CA ASP A 80 -2.25 5.29 14.59
C ASP A 80 -1.98 4.20 13.55
N VAL A 81 -2.71 4.24 12.42
CA VAL A 81 -2.53 3.29 11.30
C VAL A 81 -1.14 3.46 10.66
N ILE A 82 -0.69 4.69 10.44
CA ILE A 82 0.65 4.97 9.91
C ILE A 82 1.73 4.49 10.88
N GLU A 83 1.59 4.78 12.18
CA GLU A 83 2.54 4.33 13.20
C GLU A 83 2.63 2.81 13.24
N ALA A 84 1.49 2.12 13.19
CA ALA A 84 1.42 0.68 13.18
C ALA A 84 2.06 0.08 11.91
N ALA A 85 1.85 0.68 10.73
CA ALA A 85 2.50 0.26 9.49
C ALA A 85 4.03 0.47 9.52
N LEU A 86 4.50 1.56 10.10
CA LEU A 86 5.94 1.84 10.25
C LEU A 86 6.62 0.92 11.27
N ALA A 87 5.87 0.43 12.26
CA ALA A 87 6.35 -0.50 13.29
C ALA A 87 6.50 -1.94 12.77
N LEU A 88 5.90 -2.31 11.63
CA LEU A 88 6.02 -3.64 11.06
C LEU A 88 7.46 -3.97 10.66
N GLU A 89 8.04 -4.98 11.29
CA GLU A 89 9.33 -5.54 10.89
C GLU A 89 9.27 -6.09 9.45
N ASN A 90 10.40 -6.06 8.73
CA ASN A 90 10.47 -6.74 7.45
C ASN A 90 10.45 -8.26 7.70
N PRO A 91 9.68 -9.04 6.92
CA PRO A 91 9.79 -10.49 6.97
C PRO A 91 11.24 -10.94 6.76
N ALA A 92 11.62 -12.05 7.39
CA ALA A 92 12.87 -12.72 7.04
C ALA A 92 12.87 -12.97 5.54
N ALA A 93 13.96 -12.63 4.86
CA ALA A 93 14.05 -12.80 3.41
C ALA A 93 13.88 -14.29 3.06
N GLU A 94 12.72 -14.66 2.55
CA GLU A 94 12.60 -15.92 1.82
C GLU A 94 13.39 -15.80 0.51
N PRO A 95 14.09 -16.86 0.06
CA PRO A 95 14.74 -16.86 -1.24
C PRO A 95 13.68 -16.49 -2.29
N PRO A 96 13.98 -15.54 -3.20
CA PRO A 96 12.95 -14.83 -3.95
C PRO A 96 12.13 -15.80 -4.82
N ALA A 97 10.86 -15.99 -4.48
CA ALA A 97 9.86 -16.22 -5.50
C ALA A 97 9.77 -14.91 -6.29
N GLN A 98 10.40 -14.90 -7.47
CA GLN A 98 10.45 -13.72 -8.34
C GLN A 98 9.04 -13.33 -8.79
N THR A 99 8.35 -12.45 -8.06
CA THR A 99 7.17 -11.78 -8.60
C THR A 99 7.64 -10.78 -9.66
N LYS A 100 7.80 -11.27 -10.89
CA LYS A 100 8.07 -10.42 -12.05
C LYS A 100 6.78 -9.69 -12.37
N GLY A 101 6.85 -8.39 -12.63
CA GLY A 101 5.71 -7.58 -13.03
C GLY A 101 6.16 -6.23 -13.55
N CYS A 102 5.30 -5.55 -14.28
CA CYS A 102 5.58 -4.20 -14.77
C CYS A 102 4.36 -3.30 -14.64
N TRP A 103 4.62 -2.02 -14.39
CA TRP A 103 3.62 -0.97 -14.51
C TRP A 103 3.29 -0.79 -15.99
N VAL A 104 2.01 -0.96 -16.33
CA VAL A 104 1.51 -0.60 -17.65
C VAL A 104 0.61 0.63 -17.57
N PRO A 105 0.80 1.60 -18.48
CA PRO A 105 -0.16 2.69 -18.62
C PRO A 105 -1.50 2.12 -19.10
N THR A 106 -2.55 2.46 -18.38
CA THR A 106 -3.95 2.27 -18.78
C THR A 106 -4.51 3.63 -19.22
N ASN A 107 -5.52 3.65 -20.09
CA ASN A 107 -6.01 4.90 -20.69
C ASN A 107 -6.32 5.98 -19.64
N THR A 108 -6.02 7.24 -19.98
CA THR A 108 -6.26 8.45 -19.18
C THR A 108 -5.50 8.53 -17.84
N GLY A 109 -4.17 8.49 -17.88
CA GLY A 109 -3.33 8.85 -16.73
C GLY A 109 -3.39 7.87 -15.55
N ARG A 110 -3.90 6.66 -15.78
CA ARG A 110 -3.99 5.59 -14.79
C ARG A 110 -2.89 4.57 -15.05
N SER A 111 -2.20 4.14 -14.01
CA SER A 111 -1.22 3.04 -14.11
C SER A 111 -1.78 1.82 -13.40
N ALA A 112 -1.69 0.65 -14.03
CA ALA A 112 -2.03 -0.63 -13.41
C ALA A 112 -0.77 -1.48 -13.28
N TRP A 113 -0.63 -2.16 -12.16
CA TRP A 113 0.40 -3.17 -11.98
C TRP A 113 -0.03 -4.46 -12.67
N LEU A 114 0.79 -4.97 -13.59
CA LEU A 114 0.60 -6.30 -14.17
C LEU A 114 1.66 -7.25 -13.64
N ALA A 115 1.22 -8.29 -12.94
CA ALA A 115 2.06 -9.42 -12.61
C ALA A 115 2.37 -10.22 -13.90
N ALA A 116 3.64 -10.56 -14.12
CA ALA A 116 4.06 -11.47 -15.18
C ALA A 116 3.69 -12.89 -14.76
N SER A 117 2.91 -13.55 -15.61
CA SER A 117 2.62 -14.98 -15.48
C SER A 117 3.90 -15.78 -15.74
N ALA A 118 4.15 -16.80 -14.91
CA ALA A 118 5.26 -17.74 -15.10
C ALA A 118 5.08 -18.61 -16.34
#